data_AF-A0A3P7NGM2-F1
#
_entry.id   AF-A0A3P7NGM2-F1
#
_cell.length_a   1.000
_cell.length_b   1.000
_cell.length_c   1.000
_cell.angle_alpha   90.00
_cell.angle_beta   90.00
_cell.angle_gamma   90.00
#
_symmetry.space_group_name_H-M   'P 1'
#
loop_
_entity.id
_entity.type
_entity.pdbx_description
1 polymer ?
#
loop_
_entity_poly.entity_id
_entity_poly.type
_entity_poly.pdbx_seq_one_letter_code
_entity_poly.pdbx_strand_id
1 'polypeptide(L)'
;MKILVSTTENIASFYDQIDTTDMNLRGKKYGRWKAYSQSKLANVIHARQLAQRHKDEGIIAVSVHPGVVKTELYKGRFVSSLTRKTLHFTVHLLLLLHERDSRPFMKNEWEGAQTTVYAVLAPDLENGGYYADCAPASINRQAQDDSICAKVWEMSCKTVGLDSPDN
;
A
#
# COMPACT_ATOMS: atom_id res chain seq x y z
N MET A 1 5.83 -2.69 -22.48
CA MET A 1 4.68 -1.95 -21.87
C MET A 1 4.88 -1.91 -20.36
N LYS A 2 4.47 -0.84 -19.64
CA LYS A 2 4.62 -0.77 -18.17
C LYS A 2 3.25 -0.84 -17.50
N ILE A 3 3.10 -1.71 -16.50
CA ILE A 3 1.96 -1.77 -15.60
C ILE A 3 2.43 -1.25 -14.23
N LEU A 4 1.73 -0.25 -13.71
CA LEU A 4 2.04 0.33 -12.42
C LEU A 4 0.95 -0.02 -11.42
N VAL A 5 1.33 -0.68 -10.33
CA VAL A 5 0.43 -0.93 -9.20
C VAL A 5 0.79 0.05 -8.08
N SER A 6 -0.06 1.05 -7.87
CA SER A 6 0.13 1.95 -6.72
C SER A 6 -0.31 1.28 -5.42
N THR A 7 0.60 1.23 -4.47
CA THR A 7 0.33 0.83 -3.08
C THR A 7 0.36 2.08 -2.22
N THR A 8 -0.40 2.08 -1.13
CA THR A 8 -0.42 3.21 -0.19
C THR A 8 -0.36 2.64 1.21
N GLU A 9 0.81 2.56 1.83
CA GLU A 9 0.91 2.35 3.28
C GLU A 9 2.32 2.47 3.87
N ASN A 10 2.41 3.31 4.88
CA ASN A 10 3.26 3.02 6.03
C ASN A 10 2.39 3.13 7.28
N ILE A 11 1.96 1.99 7.81
CA ILE A 11 1.42 1.88 9.16
C ILE A 11 2.13 0.71 9.82
N ALA A 12 3.41 0.93 10.15
CA ALA A 12 4.19 0.15 11.11
C ALA A 12 3.86 -1.35 11.14
N SER A 13 4.56 -2.16 10.34
CA SER A 13 4.95 -3.59 10.41
C SER A 13 4.12 -4.64 11.20
N PHE A 14 3.29 -4.25 12.16
CA PHE A 14 2.46 -5.05 13.05
C PHE A 14 1.23 -5.67 12.38
N TYR A 15 0.76 -5.13 11.24
CA TYR A 15 -0.43 -5.64 10.53
C TYR A 15 -0.18 -6.17 9.12
N ASP A 16 1.09 -6.27 8.70
CA ASP A 16 1.46 -6.64 7.33
C ASP A 16 1.46 -8.15 7.12
N GLN A 17 0.36 -8.81 7.51
CA GLN A 17 0.17 -10.23 7.24
C GLN A 17 -1.10 -10.48 6.44
N ILE A 18 -0.93 -11.14 5.30
CA ILE A 18 -2.03 -11.74 4.54
C ILE A 18 -2.55 -12.97 5.28
N ASP A 19 -3.87 -13.04 5.46
CA ASP A 19 -4.56 -14.22 5.96
C ASP A 19 -4.96 -15.10 4.76
N THR A 20 -4.10 -16.08 4.41
CA THR A 20 -4.39 -17.01 3.32
C THR A 20 -5.48 -18.06 3.65
N THR A 21 -6.08 -18.00 4.85
CA THR A 21 -7.23 -18.82 5.23
C THR A 21 -8.56 -18.09 5.03
N ASP A 22 -8.53 -16.75 5.14
CA ASP A 22 -9.68 -15.88 4.90
C ASP A 22 -9.22 -14.46 4.52
N MET A 23 -8.96 -14.23 3.24
CA MET A 23 -8.51 -12.92 2.74
C MET A 23 -9.58 -11.82 2.87
N ASN A 24 -10.85 -12.21 3.04
CA ASN A 24 -11.95 -11.27 3.23
C ASN A 24 -12.12 -10.85 4.69
N LEU A 25 -11.33 -11.41 5.62
CA LEU A 25 -11.30 -11.07 7.05
C LEU A 25 -12.71 -11.00 7.66
N ARG A 26 -13.55 -12.02 7.43
CA ARG A 26 -14.96 -11.96 7.78
C ARG A 26 -15.18 -11.99 9.30
N GLY A 27 -16.28 -11.37 9.75
CA GLY A 27 -16.70 -11.37 11.14
C GLY A 27 -15.69 -10.73 12.09
N LYS A 28 -15.32 -11.43 13.17
CA LYS A 28 -14.42 -10.92 14.21
C LYS A 28 -12.97 -10.71 13.73
N LYS A 29 -12.59 -11.22 12.55
CA LYS A 29 -11.27 -11.00 11.95
C LYS A 29 -11.13 -9.61 11.32
N TYR A 30 -12.24 -8.93 11.03
CA TYR A 30 -12.24 -7.63 10.38
C TYR A 30 -11.74 -6.55 11.34
N GLY A 31 -10.70 -5.84 10.91
CA GLY A 31 -10.31 -4.56 11.50
C GLY A 31 -9.98 -3.61 10.37
N ARG A 32 -10.53 -2.39 10.39
CA ARG A 32 -10.38 -1.41 9.29
C ARG A 32 -8.93 -1.29 8.79
N TRP A 33 -7.99 -1.11 9.71
CA TRP A 33 -6.57 -0.95 9.38
C TRP A 33 -5.90 -2.26 8.98
N LYS A 34 -6.29 -3.39 9.59
CA LYS A 34 -5.81 -4.71 9.20
C LYS A 34 -6.25 -5.07 7.77
N ALA A 35 -7.51 -4.84 7.44
CA ALA A 35 -8.06 -5.09 6.11
C ALA A 35 -7.42 -4.16 5.06
N TYR A 36 -7.25 -2.88 5.42
CA TYR A 36 -6.54 -1.93 4.58
C TYR A 36 -5.10 -2.40 4.31
N SER A 37 -4.33 -2.76 5.35
CA SER A 37 -2.95 -3.19 5.15
C SER A 37 -2.83 -4.51 4.41
N GLN A 38 -3.75 -5.44 4.66
CA GLN A 38 -3.80 -6.66 3.87
C GLN A 38 -4.07 -6.39 2.38
N SER A 39 -4.96 -5.45 2.06
CA SER A 39 -5.27 -5.10 0.67
C SER A 39 -4.07 -4.51 -0.07
N LYS A 40 -3.21 -3.79 0.66
CA LYS A 40 -2.06 -3.10 0.09
C LYS A 40 -0.84 -4.01 -0.02
N LEU A 41 -0.64 -4.94 0.92
CA LEU A 41 0.25 -6.09 0.73
C LEU A 41 -0.19 -6.96 -0.45
N ALA A 42 -1.50 -7.19 -0.62
CA ALA A 42 -2.02 -7.95 -1.76
C ALA A 42 -1.72 -7.26 -3.11
N ASN A 43 -1.73 -5.92 -3.16
CA ASN A 43 -1.30 -5.18 -4.36
C ASN A 43 0.18 -5.42 -4.69
N VAL A 44 1.08 -5.47 -3.69
CA VAL A 44 2.51 -5.78 -3.92
C VAL A 44 2.66 -7.18 -4.51
N ILE A 45 1.97 -8.16 -3.93
CA ILE A 45 1.96 -9.54 -4.41
C ILE A 45 1.39 -9.63 -5.83
N HIS A 46 0.30 -8.90 -6.11
CA HIS A 46 -0.30 -8.86 -7.44
C HIS A 46 0.66 -8.33 -8.50
N ALA A 47 1.37 -7.24 -8.22
CA ALA A 47 2.38 -6.71 -9.15
C ALA A 47 3.51 -7.72 -9.42
N ARG A 48 3.99 -8.41 -8.38
CA ARG A 48 5.02 -9.46 -8.53
C ARG A 48 4.51 -10.65 -9.36
N GLN A 49 3.27 -11.07 -9.17
CA GLN A 49 2.68 -12.17 -9.95
C GLN A 49 2.43 -11.78 -11.41
N LEU A 50 1.99 -10.54 -11.67
CA LEU A 50 1.92 -10.00 -13.03
C LEU A 50 3.29 -9.96 -13.70
N ALA A 51 4.31 -9.49 -12.99
CA ALA A 51 5.69 -9.46 -13.47
C ALA A 51 6.19 -10.83 -13.87
N GLN A 52 5.93 -11.86 -13.05
CA GLN A 52 6.36 -13.23 -13.31
C GLN A 52 5.64 -13.85 -14.51
N ARG A 53 4.34 -13.58 -14.67
CA ARG A 53 3.49 -14.18 -15.72
C ARG A 53 3.70 -13.57 -17.08
N HIS A 54 3.84 -12.25 -17.14
CA HIS A 54 3.94 -11.52 -18.40
C HIS A 54 5.38 -11.09 -18.73
N LYS A 55 6.39 -11.72 -18.09
CA LYS A 55 7.81 -11.42 -18.33
C LYS A 55 8.21 -11.57 -19.81
N ASP A 56 7.60 -12.53 -20.50
CA ASP A 56 7.92 -12.87 -21.90
C ASP A 56 7.18 -11.97 -22.91
N GLU A 57 6.22 -11.17 -22.44
CA GLU A 57 5.45 -10.20 -23.24
C GLU A 57 6.08 -8.80 -23.24
N GLY A 58 7.24 -8.63 -22.60
CA GLY A 58 7.86 -7.31 -22.43
C GLY A 58 7.03 -6.37 -21.54
N ILE A 59 6.21 -6.93 -20.65
CA ILE A 59 5.47 -6.20 -19.63
C ILE A 59 6.34 -6.08 -18.38
N ILE A 60 6.53 -4.84 -17.91
CA ILE A 60 7.15 -4.56 -16.63
C ILE A 60 6.05 -4.19 -15.65
N ALA A 61 5.87 -4.99 -14.60
CA ALA A 61 4.94 -4.70 -13.51
C ALA A 61 5.72 -4.34 -12.23
N VAL A 62 5.44 -3.17 -11.64
CA VAL A 62 6.09 -2.73 -10.40
C VAL A 62 5.09 -2.18 -9.41
N SER A 63 5.47 -2.21 -8.13
CA SER A 63 4.73 -1.58 -7.05
C SER A 63 5.38 -0.29 -6.59
N VAL A 64 4.59 0.74 -6.28
CA VAL A 64 5.10 2.02 -5.79
C VAL A 64 4.44 2.46 -4.50
N HIS A 65 5.23 3.02 -3.60
CA HIS A 65 4.80 3.65 -2.37
C HIS A 65 4.98 5.18 -2.43
N PRO A 66 3.90 5.98 -2.28
CA PRO A 66 3.98 7.43 -2.39
C PRO A 66 4.56 8.10 -1.13
N GLY A 67 4.75 7.35 -0.05
CA GLY A 67 5.02 7.91 1.28
C GLY A 67 3.72 8.14 2.06
N VAL A 68 3.85 8.69 3.26
CA VAL A 68 2.68 9.07 4.06
C VAL A 68 2.14 10.39 3.53
N VAL A 69 1.20 10.33 2.58
CA VAL A 69 0.60 11.53 1.98
C VAL A 69 -0.60 12.00 2.79
N LYS A 70 -0.77 13.32 2.90
CA LYS A 70 -1.95 13.95 3.51
C LYS A 70 -3.22 13.65 2.71
N THR A 71 -3.84 12.52 3.00
CA THR A 71 -5.09 12.08 2.38
C THR A 71 -6.24 12.08 3.37
N GLU A 72 -7.46 12.09 2.84
CA GLU A 72 -8.72 11.97 3.58
C GLU A 72 -8.80 10.70 4.46
N LEU A 73 -7.93 9.71 4.21
CA LEU A 73 -7.87 8.43 4.94
C LEU A 73 -7.73 8.61 6.46
N TYR A 74 -7.10 9.69 6.91
CA TYR A 74 -6.88 9.98 8.34
C TYR A 74 -8.02 10.75 9.02
N LYS A 75 -9.02 11.26 8.29
CA LYS A 75 -10.09 12.10 8.87
C LYS A 75 -10.96 11.39 9.90
N GLY A 76 -10.95 10.05 9.94
CA GLY A 76 -11.67 9.26 10.94
C GLY A 76 -10.89 8.94 12.23
N ARG A 77 -9.63 9.38 12.36
CA ARG A 77 -8.74 8.96 13.46
C ARG A 77 -8.90 9.79 14.75
N PHE A 78 -9.65 10.90 14.71
CA PHE A 78 -9.60 11.92 15.77
C PHE A 78 -10.91 12.30 16.45
N VAL A 79 -12.04 11.60 16.21
CA VAL A 79 -13.32 12.06 16.77
C VAL A 79 -14.10 10.95 17.47
N SER A 80 -13.61 10.56 18.65
CA SER A 80 -14.51 10.21 19.75
C SER A 80 -15.09 11.51 20.31
N SER A 81 -16.41 11.58 20.47
CA SER A 81 -17.13 12.81 20.82
C SER A 81 -16.77 13.38 22.20
N LEU A 82 -16.18 12.57 23.09
CA LEU A 82 -15.95 12.91 24.49
C LEU A 82 -14.61 13.60 24.78
N THR A 83 -13.62 13.49 23.87
CA THR A 83 -12.29 14.14 23.98
C THR A 83 -12.19 15.47 23.21
N ARG A 84 -13.28 15.91 22.59
CA ARG A 84 -13.31 17.02 21.61
C ARG A 84 -13.13 18.41 22.20
N LYS A 85 -13.22 18.62 23.53
CA LYS A 85 -13.10 19.97 24.14
C LYS A 85 -11.74 20.20 24.81
N THR A 86 -11.23 19.22 25.55
CA THR A 86 -9.95 19.33 26.28
C THR A 86 -8.75 19.08 25.37
N LEU A 87 -8.83 18.12 24.45
CA LEU A 87 -7.76 17.88 23.48
C LEU A 87 -7.68 18.99 22.43
N HIS A 88 -8.80 19.65 22.14
CA HIS A 88 -8.86 20.71 21.14
C HIS A 88 -8.08 21.95 21.56
N PHE A 89 -8.08 22.35 22.84
CA PHE A 89 -7.30 23.52 23.26
C PHE A 89 -5.79 23.27 23.21
N THR A 90 -5.33 22.13 23.72
CA THR A 90 -3.90 21.79 23.77
C THR A 90 -3.33 21.45 22.39
N VAL A 91 -4.08 20.73 21.56
CA VAL A 91 -3.68 20.44 20.17
C VAL A 91 -3.79 21.69 19.29
N HIS A 92 -4.80 22.55 19.49
CA HIS A 92 -4.89 23.82 18.75
C HIS A 92 -3.77 24.79 19.14
N LEU A 93 -3.38 24.86 20.41
CA LEU A 93 -2.23 25.64 20.87
C LEU A 93 -0.91 25.09 20.32
N LEU A 94 -0.73 23.76 20.27
CA LEU A 94 0.43 23.13 19.63
C LEU A 94 0.47 23.35 18.11
N LEU A 95 -0.68 23.33 17.44
CA LEU A 95 -0.82 23.56 16.00
C LEU A 95 -0.68 25.04 15.60
N LEU A 96 -0.92 25.97 16.53
CA LEU A 96 -0.68 27.41 16.33
C LEU A 96 0.79 27.78 16.55
N LEU A 97 1.52 27.03 17.38
CA LEU A 97 2.94 27.24 17.65
C LEU A 97 3.87 26.52 16.66
N HIS A 98 3.37 25.52 15.93
CA HIS A 98 4.07 24.91 14.80
C HIS A 98 3.65 25.62 13.52
N GLU A 99 4.55 26.44 12.98
CA GLU A 99 4.37 27.07 11.68
C GLU A 99 3.94 26.03 10.63
N ARG A 100 3.16 26.54 9.67
CA ARG A 100 2.36 25.89 8.63
C ARG A 100 3.05 24.77 7.81
N ASP A 101 4.35 24.56 8.00
CA ASP A 101 5.22 23.59 7.33
C ASP A 101 5.74 22.43 8.20
N SER A 102 5.46 22.41 9.51
CA SER A 102 6.10 21.44 10.42
C SER A 102 5.16 20.31 10.85
N ARG A 103 4.73 19.47 9.90
CA ARG A 103 4.29 18.09 10.20
C ARG A 103 5.34 17.13 9.67
N PRO A 104 6.32 16.68 10.48
CA PRO A 104 7.59 16.13 10.00
C PRO A 104 7.51 14.78 9.25
N PHE A 105 6.32 14.26 8.94
CA PHE A 105 6.14 12.94 8.35
C PHE A 105 5.05 12.87 7.27
N MET A 106 4.36 13.97 6.93
CA MET A 106 3.28 13.92 5.94
C MET A 106 3.65 14.68 4.67
N LYS A 107 3.82 13.95 3.57
CA LYS A 107 4.02 14.50 2.24
C LYS A 107 2.76 15.20 1.73
N ASN A 108 2.95 16.24 0.92
CA ASN A 108 1.88 16.81 0.10
C ASN A 108 1.57 15.91 -1.12
N GLU A 109 0.54 16.27 -1.89
CA GLU A 109 0.07 15.50 -3.03
C GLU A 109 1.13 15.38 -4.14
N TRP A 110 1.88 16.47 -4.37
CA TRP A 110 2.96 16.52 -5.37
C TRP A 110 4.14 15.62 -5.00
N GLU A 111 4.57 15.65 -3.74
CA GLU A 111 5.62 14.78 -3.19
C GLU A 111 5.19 13.31 -3.20
N GLY A 112 3.90 13.05 -2.95
CA GLY A 112 3.31 11.72 -3.03
C GLY A 112 3.31 11.13 -4.43
N ALA A 113 3.11 11.96 -5.45
CA ALA A 113 3.09 11.52 -6.85
C ALA A 113 4.48 11.17 -7.41
N GLN A 114 5.57 11.62 -6.77
CA GLN A 114 6.92 11.51 -7.33
C GLN A 114 7.32 10.06 -7.64
N THR A 115 7.11 9.12 -6.71
CA THR A 115 7.49 7.71 -6.94
C THR A 115 6.72 7.08 -8.09
N THR A 116 5.44 7.44 -8.25
CA THR A 116 4.60 7.00 -9.38
C THR A 116 5.16 7.54 -10.70
N VAL A 117 5.46 8.84 -10.76
CA VAL A 117 6.05 9.47 -11.96
C VAL A 117 7.42 8.86 -12.27
N TYR A 118 8.26 8.67 -11.25
CA TYR A 118 9.54 8.00 -11.37
C TYR A 118 9.40 6.61 -12.00
N ALA A 119 8.49 5.77 -11.50
CA ALA A 119 8.31 4.42 -12.05
C ALA A 119 7.83 4.44 -13.53
N VAL A 120 6.99 5.39 -13.90
CA VAL A 120 6.56 5.54 -15.30
C VAL A 120 7.73 5.92 -16.20
N LEU A 121 8.59 6.84 -15.77
CA LEU A 121 9.64 7.44 -16.60
C LEU A 121 11.00 6.75 -16.54
N ALA A 122 11.33 6.06 -15.45
CA ALA A 122 12.65 5.46 -15.24
C ALA A 122 12.93 4.41 -16.33
N PRO A 123 14.11 4.45 -16.98
CA PRO A 123 14.45 3.49 -18.04
C PRO A 123 14.65 2.07 -17.48
N ASP A 124 15.22 1.97 -16.29
CA ASP A 124 15.73 0.71 -15.73
C ASP A 124 14.95 0.32 -14.47
N LEU A 125 13.70 -0.09 -14.66
CA LEU A 125 12.92 -0.71 -13.60
C LEU A 125 13.17 -2.22 -13.55
N GLU A 126 13.31 -2.74 -12.34
CA GLU A 126 13.31 -4.17 -12.07
C GLU A 126 11.87 -4.69 -12.15
N ASN A 127 11.63 -5.68 -13.01
CA ASN A 127 10.31 -6.28 -13.14
C ASN A 127 9.94 -7.03 -11.84
N GLY A 128 8.78 -6.71 -11.28
CA GLY A 128 8.35 -7.16 -9.95
C GLY A 128 8.90 -6.33 -8.79
N GLY A 129 9.66 -5.27 -9.08
CA GLY A 129 10.27 -4.41 -8.09
C GLY A 129 9.28 -3.57 -7.28
N TYR A 130 9.73 -3.12 -6.12
CA TYR A 130 9.00 -2.20 -5.24
C TYR A 130 9.82 -0.95 -5.02
N TYR A 131 9.16 0.21 -5.18
CA TYR A 131 9.83 1.50 -5.16
C TYR A 131 9.18 2.42 -4.15
N ALA A 132 10.00 3.14 -3.41
CA ALA A 132 9.59 4.19 -2.48
C ALA A 132 10.60 5.33 -2.59
N ASP A 133 10.15 6.58 -2.42
CA ASP A 133 11.03 7.75 -2.48
C ASP A 133 11.92 7.80 -3.74
N CYS A 134 11.33 7.42 -4.89
CA CYS A 134 12.00 7.34 -6.20
C CYS A 134 13.23 6.41 -6.24
N ALA A 135 13.28 5.39 -5.38
CA ALA A 135 14.35 4.41 -5.33
C ALA A 135 13.82 2.99 -5.05
N PRO A 136 14.57 1.93 -5.38
CA PRO A 136 14.24 0.57 -4.94
C PRO A 136 14.13 0.50 -3.42
N ALA A 137 13.13 -0.24 -2.93
CA ALA A 137 12.86 -0.40 -1.50
C ALA A 137 12.54 -1.85 -1.15
N SER A 138 12.73 -2.21 0.13
CA SER A 138 12.46 -3.57 0.61
C SER A 138 10.96 -3.84 0.72
N ILE A 139 10.53 -5.01 0.25
CA ILE A 139 9.17 -5.51 0.42
C ILE A 139 9.00 -6.38 1.67
N ASN A 140 7.74 -6.60 2.05
CA ASN A 140 7.37 -7.55 3.09
C ASN A 140 7.81 -8.99 2.73
N ARG A 141 8.26 -9.76 3.74
CA ARG A 141 8.71 -11.15 3.56
C ARG A 141 7.68 -12.06 2.89
N GLN A 142 6.38 -11.87 3.15
CA GLN A 142 5.32 -12.67 2.53
C GLN A 142 5.18 -12.35 1.03
N ALA A 143 5.48 -11.12 0.64
CA ALA A 143 5.54 -10.74 -0.77
C ALA A 143 6.79 -11.28 -1.48
N GLN A 144 7.77 -11.83 -0.74
CA GLN A 144 8.95 -12.55 -1.27
C GLN A 144 8.73 -14.07 -1.34
N ASP A 145 7.77 -14.61 -0.60
CA ASP A 145 7.44 -16.03 -0.57
C ASP A 145 6.57 -16.43 -1.78
N ASP A 146 7.13 -17.22 -2.69
CA ASP A 146 6.44 -17.68 -3.90
C ASP A 146 5.18 -18.50 -3.60
N SER A 147 5.19 -19.29 -2.53
CA SER A 147 4.05 -20.14 -2.17
C SER A 147 2.86 -19.29 -1.69
N ILE A 148 3.13 -18.26 -0.89
CA ILE A 148 2.12 -17.30 -0.45
C ILE A 148 1.61 -16.51 -1.65
N CYS A 149 2.50 -16.01 -2.52
CA CYS A 149 2.13 -15.23 -3.67
C CYS A 149 1.22 -16.01 -4.64
N ALA A 150 1.57 -17.26 -4.95
CA ALA A 150 0.77 -18.14 -5.80
C ALA A 150 -0.61 -18.41 -5.19
N LYS A 151 -0.67 -18.67 -3.87
CA LYS A 151 -1.94 -18.92 -3.18
C LYS A 151 -2.84 -17.68 -3.16
N VAL A 152 -2.28 -16.49 -2.92
CA VAL A 152 -3.03 -15.22 -2.97
C VAL A 152 -3.59 -15.00 -4.37
N TRP A 153 -2.78 -15.20 -5.40
CA TRP A 153 -3.21 -15.09 -6.79
C TRP A 153 -4.35 -16.03 -7.13
N GLU A 154 -4.22 -17.32 -6.79
CA GLU A 154 -5.28 -18.31 -7.00
C GLU A 154 -6.59 -17.93 -6.30
N MET A 155 -6.50 -17.50 -5.03
CA MET A 155 -7.67 -17.05 -4.28
C MET A 155 -8.28 -15.78 -4.88
N SER A 156 -7.46 -14.85 -5.40
CA SER A 156 -7.93 -13.65 -6.11
C SER A 156 -8.68 -14.02 -7.39
N CYS A 157 -8.11 -14.87 -8.26
CA CYS A 157 -8.75 -15.37 -9.47
C CYS A 157 -10.11 -16.02 -9.17
N LYS A 158 -10.15 -16.92 -8.18
CA LYS A 158 -11.40 -17.55 -7.72
C LYS A 158 -12.44 -16.53 -7.24
N THR A 159 -12.00 -15.48 -6.54
CA THR A 159 -12.89 -14.44 -6.00
C THR A 159 -13.56 -13.63 -7.11
N VAL A 160 -12.87 -13.41 -8.23
CA VAL A 160 -13.40 -12.68 -9.39
C VAL A 160 -13.95 -13.59 -10.50
N GLY A 161 -13.97 -14.91 -10.29
CA GLY A 161 -14.52 -15.87 -11.25
C GLY A 161 -13.62 -16.20 -12.45
N LEU A 162 -12.30 -16.14 -12.28
CA LEU A 162 -11.32 -16.56 -13.30
C LEU A 162 -10.87 -18.00 -13.04
N ASP A 163 -11.02 -18.86 -14.06
CA ASP A 163 -10.82 -20.31 -13.97
C ASP A 163 -9.35 -20.77 -14.04
N SER A 164 -8.46 -19.93 -14.58
CA SER A 164 -7.03 -20.21 -14.65
C SER A 164 -6.22 -19.00 -14.20
N PRO A 165 -5.20 -19.19 -13.33
CA PRO A 165 -4.27 -18.14 -12.96
C PRO A 165 -3.37 -17.67 -14.12
N ASP A 166 -3.41 -18.35 -15.27
CA ASP A 166 -2.48 -18.17 -16.40
C ASP A 166 -3.18 -17.97 -17.76
N ASN A 167 -4.52 -17.82 -17.81
CA ASN A 167 -5.29 -17.54 -19.04
C ASN A 167 -5.71 -16.07 -19.17
#